data_AF-A0A0P1GP59-F1
#
_entry.id   AF-A0A0P1GP59-F1
#
_cell.length_a   1.000
_cell.length_b   1.000
_cell.length_c   1.000
_cell.angle_alpha   90.00
_cell.angle_beta   90.00
_cell.angle_gamma   90.00
#
_symmetry.space_group_name_H-M   'P 1'
#
loop_
_entity.id
_entity.type
_entity.pdbx_description
1 polymer ?
#
loop_
_entity_poly.entity_id
_entity_poly.type
_entity_poly.pdbx_seq_one_letter_code
_entity_poly.pdbx_strand_id
1 'polypeptide(L)'
;MRSLVLERLFLVAACLAVAVFAGRFLLQEAQGAQRAALDPARVYLEASTKAPQLPRPRSWARQQMLLKECDDLLASPFARLSAPVAVERVVGACSDLASDVLGAAPTSSIAHLVHARALGLQNADDDALQALVKAWTFAKSEGWLAARRLRFGLALVGEGQPVDMLDTVLTADVLLVLGTSRYRSFLADIYETNPNLRGWLSDAMTEASDFEKRRFLEDVRERRQARVLNQQGASND
;
A
#
# COMPACT_ATOMS: atom_id res chain seq x y z
N MET A 1 41.56 -44.93 -6.60
CA MET A 1 41.29 -44.39 -5.25
C MET A 1 41.32 -42.86 -5.18
N ARG A 2 42.35 -42.16 -5.69
CA ARG A 2 42.39 -40.67 -5.63
C ARG A 2 41.25 -39.97 -6.38
N SER A 3 40.80 -40.47 -7.53
CA SER A 3 39.67 -39.89 -8.28
C SER A 3 38.35 -39.93 -7.52
N LEU A 4 38.01 -41.08 -6.92
CA LEU A 4 36.81 -41.28 -6.09
C LEU A 4 36.75 -40.36 -4.86
N VAL A 5 37.89 -40.05 -4.25
CA VAL A 5 37.94 -39.11 -3.12
C VAL A 5 37.67 -37.68 -3.58
N LEU A 6 38.23 -37.27 -4.72
CA LEU A 6 38.04 -35.94 -5.28
C LEU A 6 36.56 -35.70 -5.67
N GLU A 7 35.93 -36.66 -6.36
CA GLU A 7 34.51 -36.59 -6.75
C GLU A 7 33.59 -36.44 -5.54
N ARG A 8 33.85 -37.20 -4.47
CA ARG A 8 33.08 -37.10 -3.22
C ARG A 8 33.24 -35.75 -2.53
N LEU A 9 34.45 -35.20 -2.50
CA LEU A 9 34.70 -33.87 -1.93
C LEU A 9 33.97 -32.78 -2.72
N PHE A 10 33.97 -32.86 -4.05
CA PHE A 10 33.20 -31.94 -4.90
C PHE A 10 31.70 -32.02 -4.64
N LEU A 11 31.15 -33.23 -4.54
CA LEU A 11 29.73 -33.43 -4.24
C LEU A 11 29.36 -32.85 -2.87
N VAL A 12 30.16 -33.11 -1.83
CA VAL A 12 29.92 -32.55 -0.49
C VAL A 12 29.98 -31.02 -0.52
N ALA A 13 30.98 -30.44 -1.18
CA ALA A 13 31.10 -28.99 -1.32
C ALA A 13 29.91 -28.37 -2.07
N ALA A 14 29.45 -29.01 -3.16
CA ALA A 14 28.28 -28.56 -3.91
C ALA A 14 27.00 -28.65 -3.06
N CYS A 15 26.79 -29.75 -2.33
CA CYS A 15 25.65 -29.89 -1.42
C CYS A 15 25.67 -28.83 -0.31
N LEU A 16 26.83 -28.54 0.28
CA LEU A 16 26.98 -27.49 1.29
C LEU A 16 26.67 -26.11 0.70
N ALA A 17 27.15 -25.80 -0.51
CA ALA A 17 26.85 -24.54 -1.18
C ALA A 17 25.34 -24.37 -1.44
N VAL A 18 24.67 -25.43 -1.92
CA VAL A 18 23.21 -25.42 -2.12
C VAL A 18 22.47 -25.24 -0.79
N ALA A 19 22.89 -25.92 0.28
CA ALA A 19 22.27 -25.80 1.60
C ALA A 19 22.41 -24.38 2.18
N VAL A 20 23.59 -23.76 2.06
CA VAL A 20 23.83 -22.37 2.49
C VAL A 20 22.97 -21.40 1.68
N PHE A 21 22.89 -21.59 0.37
CA PHE A 21 22.08 -20.74 -0.51
C PHE A 21 20.58 -20.85 -0.21
N ALA A 22 20.07 -22.08 -0.06
CA ALA A 22 18.68 -22.34 0.33
C ALA A 22 18.36 -21.77 1.72
N GLY A 23 19.27 -21.95 2.69
CA GLY A 23 19.14 -21.37 4.03
C GLY A 23 19.02 -19.86 4.01
N ARG A 24 19.83 -19.16 3.18
CA ARG A 24 19.72 -17.70 3.03
C ARG A 24 18.37 -17.27 2.46
N PHE A 25 17.78 -18.00 1.51
CA PHE A 25 16.43 -17.68 1.03
C PHE A 25 15.37 -17.87 2.08
N LEU A 26 15.39 -19.00 2.78
CA LEU A 26 14.42 -19.28 3.83
C LEU A 26 14.48 -18.19 4.92
N LEU A 27 15.69 -17.72 5.26
CA LEU A 27 15.86 -16.61 6.20
C LEU A 27 15.28 -15.29 5.66
N GLN A 28 15.50 -14.94 4.39
CA GLN A 28 14.93 -13.72 3.78
C GLN A 28 13.39 -13.77 3.74
N GLU A 29 12.83 -14.92 3.36
CA GLU A 29 11.39 -15.14 3.31
C GLU A 29 10.76 -15.08 4.72
N ALA A 30 11.42 -15.66 5.72
CA ALA A 30 10.99 -15.62 7.11
C ALA A 30 11.08 -14.21 7.71
N GLN A 31 12.16 -13.48 7.43
CA GLN A 31 12.31 -12.08 7.85
C GLN A 31 11.23 -11.18 7.22
N GLY A 32 10.89 -11.41 5.94
CA GLY A 32 9.76 -10.74 5.30
C GLY A 32 8.45 -10.97 6.02
N ALA A 33 8.17 -12.22 6.42
CA ALA A 33 6.97 -12.57 7.19
C ALA A 33 6.93 -11.91 8.58
N GLN A 34 8.06 -11.82 9.27
CA GLN A 34 8.13 -11.18 10.59
C GLN A 34 7.98 -9.66 10.51
N ARG A 35 8.56 -9.03 9.49
CA ARG A 35 8.41 -7.59 9.24
C ARG A 35 6.96 -7.20 9.00
N ALA A 36 6.20 -8.06 8.32
CA ALA A 36 4.78 -7.89 8.08
C ALA A 36 3.90 -7.72 9.31
N ALA A 37 4.37 -8.22 10.44
CA ALA A 37 3.64 -8.17 11.69
C ALA A 37 4.03 -6.97 12.58
N LEU A 38 4.96 -6.11 12.15
CA LEU A 38 5.40 -4.97 12.97
C LEU A 38 4.34 -3.86 12.98
N ASP A 39 4.10 -3.33 14.17
CA ASP A 39 3.26 -2.15 14.39
C ASP A 39 3.92 -0.89 13.77
N PRO A 40 3.19 -0.08 12.97
CA PRO A 40 3.71 1.16 12.38
C PRO A 40 4.42 2.07 13.38
N ALA A 41 3.89 2.24 14.60
CA ALA A 41 4.50 3.10 15.61
C ALA A 41 5.93 2.67 15.93
N ARG A 42 6.16 1.36 16.05
CA ARG A 42 7.48 0.78 16.28
C ARG A 42 8.42 1.02 15.11
N VAL A 43 7.93 0.89 13.86
CA VAL A 43 8.76 1.13 12.67
C VAL A 43 9.25 2.58 12.64
N TYR A 44 8.38 3.55 12.88
CA TYR A 44 8.76 4.96 12.92
C TYR A 44 9.65 5.31 14.12
N LEU A 45 9.40 4.71 15.29
CA LEU A 45 10.26 4.87 16.46
C LEU A 45 11.68 4.35 16.20
N GLU A 46 11.83 3.16 15.62
CA GLU A 46 13.15 2.63 15.22
C GLU A 46 13.79 3.53 14.14
N ALA A 47 12.98 4.02 13.19
CA ALA A 47 13.43 4.93 12.14
C ALA A 47 13.99 6.26 12.65
N SER A 48 13.63 6.70 13.86
CA SER A 48 14.23 7.88 14.49
C SER A 48 15.73 7.74 14.74
N THR A 49 16.22 6.50 14.87
CA THR A 49 17.64 6.20 15.15
C THR A 49 18.39 5.60 13.96
N LYS A 50 17.73 4.77 13.14
CA LYS A 50 18.37 4.05 12.03
C LYS A 50 17.40 3.83 10.87
N ALA A 51 17.88 3.80 9.64
CA ALA A 51 17.03 3.46 8.50
C ALA A 51 16.51 2.01 8.60
N PRO A 52 15.22 1.74 8.34
CA PRO A 52 14.68 0.39 8.35
C PRO A 52 15.25 -0.42 7.17
N GLN A 53 15.84 -1.57 7.46
CA GLN A 53 16.46 -2.42 6.43
C GLN A 53 15.46 -3.43 5.87
N LEU A 54 14.64 -3.07 4.88
CA LEU A 54 13.63 -3.97 4.29
C LEU A 54 14.26 -5.25 3.70
N PRO A 55 13.77 -6.46 4.07
CA PRO A 55 14.25 -7.69 3.44
C PRO A 55 13.86 -7.68 1.97
N ARG A 56 14.66 -8.35 1.15
CA ARG A 56 14.45 -8.50 -0.30
C ARG A 56 14.09 -9.95 -0.62
N PRO A 57 12.86 -10.41 -0.30
CA PRO A 57 12.45 -11.77 -0.61
C PRO A 57 12.43 -11.96 -2.12
N ARG A 58 12.63 -13.20 -2.56
CA ARG A 58 12.56 -13.56 -3.98
C ARG A 58 11.17 -13.98 -4.40
N SER A 59 10.37 -14.50 -3.45
CA SER A 59 8.98 -14.82 -3.72
C SER A 59 8.19 -13.56 -4.01
N TRP A 60 7.51 -13.56 -5.16
CA TRP A 60 6.59 -12.50 -5.55
C TRP A 60 5.52 -12.23 -4.49
N ALA A 61 4.97 -13.28 -3.87
CA ALA A 61 3.97 -13.14 -2.82
C ALA A 61 4.49 -12.35 -1.60
N ARG A 62 5.77 -12.54 -1.23
CA ARG A 62 6.39 -11.77 -0.13
C ARG A 62 6.76 -10.36 -0.54
N GLN A 63 7.19 -10.15 -1.79
CA GLN A 63 7.42 -8.79 -2.31
C GLN A 63 6.12 -7.98 -2.30
N GLN A 64 5.00 -8.55 -2.78
CA GLN A 64 3.70 -7.89 -2.71
C GLN A 64 3.27 -7.58 -1.28
N MET A 65 3.50 -8.51 -0.34
CA MET A 65 3.17 -8.33 1.07
C MET A 65 3.96 -7.16 1.68
N LEU A 66 5.29 -7.11 1.47
CA LEU A 66 6.12 -5.99 1.95
C LEU A 66 5.77 -4.66 1.29
N LEU A 67 5.44 -4.66 -0.01
CA LEU A 67 5.00 -3.43 -0.69
C LEU A 67 3.64 -2.96 -0.16
N LYS A 68 2.73 -3.88 0.13
CA LYS A 68 1.45 -3.57 0.79
C LYS A 68 1.66 -2.95 2.17
N GLU A 69 2.61 -3.45 2.95
CA GLU A 69 2.98 -2.86 4.24
C GLU A 69 3.61 -1.50 4.08
N CYS A 70 4.50 -1.31 3.10
CA CYS A 70 5.03 0.00 2.78
C CYS A 70 3.91 1.00 2.44
N ASP A 71 2.95 0.60 1.60
CA ASP A 71 1.78 1.43 1.30
C ASP A 71 0.98 1.78 2.58
N ASP A 72 0.81 0.82 3.50
CA ASP A 72 0.13 1.06 4.78
C ASP A 72 0.94 1.93 5.76
N LEU A 73 2.27 1.77 5.82
CA LEU A 73 3.17 2.58 6.63
C LEU A 73 3.20 4.03 6.17
N LEU A 74 3.31 4.25 4.86
CA LEU A 74 3.34 5.58 4.25
C LEU A 74 1.96 6.26 4.32
N ALA A 75 0.87 5.49 4.32
CA ALA A 75 -0.48 6.03 4.51
C ALA A 75 -0.88 6.20 5.99
N SER A 76 -0.06 5.73 6.93
CA SER A 76 -0.40 5.74 8.36
C SER A 76 -0.39 7.15 8.95
N PRO A 77 -1.17 7.42 10.00
CA PRO A 77 -1.08 8.69 10.74
C PRO A 77 0.33 8.97 11.28
N PHE A 78 1.11 7.93 11.56
CA PHE A 78 2.49 8.08 12.04
C PHE A 78 3.42 8.74 11.02
N ALA A 79 3.12 8.65 9.71
CA ALA A 79 3.85 9.39 8.68
C ALA A 79 3.76 10.92 8.90
N ARG A 80 2.65 11.41 9.48
CA ARG A 80 2.45 12.83 9.78
C ARG A 80 2.89 13.23 11.19
N LEU A 81 2.85 12.30 12.14
CA LEU A 81 3.13 12.56 13.55
C LEU A 81 4.60 12.34 13.94
N SER A 82 5.38 11.67 13.10
CA SER A 82 6.78 11.35 13.38
C SER A 82 7.73 12.49 13.01
N ALA A 83 8.95 12.45 13.57
CA ALA A 83 10.00 13.40 13.21
C ALA A 83 10.35 13.27 11.70
N PRO A 84 10.62 14.39 10.98
CA PRO A 84 10.91 14.38 9.55
C PRO A 84 12.01 13.37 9.15
N VAL A 85 13.08 13.28 9.92
CA VAL A 85 14.17 12.30 9.67
C VAL A 85 13.71 10.84 9.71
N ALA A 86 12.74 10.51 10.57
CA ALA A 86 12.18 9.16 10.63
C ALA A 86 11.30 8.89 9.40
N VAL A 87 10.52 9.88 8.98
CA VAL A 87 9.69 9.82 7.76
C VAL A 87 10.57 9.63 6.53
N GLU A 88 11.59 10.46 6.35
CA GLU A 88 12.56 10.35 5.25
C GLU A 88 13.20 8.96 5.17
N ARG A 89 13.59 8.38 6.31
CA ARG A 89 14.18 7.04 6.37
C ARG A 89 13.20 5.93 5.97
N VAL A 90 11.94 6.02 6.42
CA VAL A 90 10.90 5.04 6.04
C VAL A 90 10.55 5.19 4.55
N VAL A 91 10.38 6.41 4.08
CA VAL A 91 10.14 6.75 2.67
C VAL A 91 11.27 6.21 1.80
N GLY A 92 12.52 6.47 2.16
CA GLY A 92 13.70 5.97 1.43
C GLY A 92 13.71 4.45 1.34
N ALA A 93 13.54 3.75 2.46
CA ALA A 93 13.52 2.28 2.46
C ALA A 93 12.39 1.68 1.62
N CYS A 94 11.18 2.26 1.68
CA CYS A 94 10.05 1.80 0.88
C CYS A 94 10.21 2.13 -0.62
N SER A 95 10.80 3.28 -0.94
CA SER A 95 11.12 3.67 -2.32
C SER A 95 12.19 2.75 -2.91
N ASP A 96 13.22 2.39 -2.14
CA ASP A 96 14.26 1.44 -2.56
C ASP A 96 13.66 0.07 -2.86
N LEU A 97 12.80 -0.45 -1.96
CA LEU A 97 12.11 -1.73 -2.19
C LEU A 97 11.22 -1.68 -3.44
N ALA A 98 10.46 -0.60 -3.63
CA ALA A 98 9.63 -0.42 -4.82
C ALA A 98 10.48 -0.38 -6.09
N SER A 99 11.61 0.33 -6.07
CA SER A 99 12.55 0.44 -7.19
C SER A 99 13.19 -0.90 -7.53
N ASP A 100 13.62 -1.66 -6.52
CA ASP A 100 14.16 -3.01 -6.70
C ASP A 100 13.14 -3.94 -7.37
N VAL A 101 11.87 -3.90 -6.92
CA VAL A 101 10.79 -4.70 -7.51
C VAL A 101 10.46 -4.23 -8.93
N LEU A 102 10.43 -2.92 -9.19
CA LEU A 102 10.20 -2.39 -10.54
C LEU A 102 11.33 -2.75 -11.52
N GLY A 103 12.57 -2.88 -11.03
CA GLY A 103 13.69 -3.37 -11.84
C GLY A 103 13.50 -4.81 -12.32
N ALA A 104 12.86 -5.66 -11.51
CA ALA A 104 12.55 -7.05 -11.87
C ALA A 104 11.18 -7.22 -12.55
N ALA A 105 10.20 -6.40 -12.19
CA ALA A 105 8.82 -6.44 -12.65
C ALA A 105 8.30 -5.01 -12.92
N PRO A 106 8.62 -4.43 -14.09
CA PRO A 106 8.29 -3.03 -14.42
C PRO A 106 6.79 -2.70 -14.43
N THR A 107 5.95 -3.72 -14.56
CA THR A 107 4.48 -3.63 -14.55
C THR A 107 3.87 -3.87 -13.17
N SER A 108 4.66 -3.92 -12.10
CA SER A 108 4.16 -4.10 -10.73
C SER A 108 3.34 -2.88 -10.28
N SER A 109 2.01 -3.01 -10.32
CA SER A 109 1.10 -1.92 -9.91
C SER A 109 1.31 -1.47 -8.47
N ILE A 110 1.45 -2.42 -7.52
CA ILE A 110 1.68 -2.08 -6.11
C ILE A 110 3.03 -1.39 -5.89
N ALA A 111 4.08 -1.75 -6.65
CA ALA A 111 5.36 -1.05 -6.55
C ALA A 111 5.28 0.38 -7.07
N HIS A 112 4.59 0.61 -8.19
CA HIS A 112 4.29 1.97 -8.68
C HIS A 112 3.48 2.77 -7.65
N LEU A 113 2.51 2.15 -6.95
CA LEU A 113 1.73 2.84 -5.91
C LEU A 113 2.59 3.21 -4.69
N VAL A 114 3.46 2.32 -4.22
CA VAL A 114 4.40 2.63 -3.12
C VAL A 114 5.35 3.75 -3.53
N HIS A 115 5.87 3.69 -4.75
CA HIS A 115 6.73 4.74 -5.31
C HIS A 115 5.99 6.08 -5.40
N ALA A 116 4.75 6.09 -5.87
CA ALA A 116 3.89 7.27 -5.92
C ALA A 116 3.71 7.91 -4.54
N ARG A 117 3.41 7.11 -3.51
CA ARG A 117 3.31 7.62 -2.12
C ARG A 117 4.61 8.19 -1.60
N ALA A 118 5.73 7.51 -1.88
CA ALA A 118 7.05 7.97 -1.46
C ALA A 118 7.36 9.35 -2.07
N LEU A 119 7.07 9.53 -3.37
CA LEU A 119 7.21 10.82 -4.07
C LEU A 119 6.29 11.90 -3.49
N GLY A 120 5.03 11.58 -3.19
CA GLY A 120 4.11 12.54 -2.56
C GLY A 120 4.60 13.02 -1.19
N LEU A 121 5.15 12.13 -0.36
CA LEU A 121 5.75 12.50 0.93
C LEU A 121 7.06 13.32 0.78
N GLN A 122 7.65 13.36 -0.42
CA GLN A 122 8.80 14.19 -0.76
C GLN A 122 8.40 15.50 -1.44
N ASN A 123 7.09 15.79 -1.54
CA ASN A 123 6.52 16.94 -2.26
C ASN A 123 6.86 16.94 -3.77
N ALA A 124 7.01 15.75 -4.37
CA ALA A 124 7.20 15.56 -5.80
C ALA A 124 5.86 15.16 -6.46
N ASP A 125 4.86 16.04 -6.35
CA ASP A 125 3.46 15.74 -6.67
C ASP A 125 3.23 15.31 -8.13
N ASP A 126 3.89 15.95 -9.09
CA ASP A 126 3.77 15.61 -10.51
C ASP A 126 4.30 14.19 -10.81
N ASP A 127 5.43 13.83 -10.21
CA ASP A 127 6.02 12.50 -10.36
C ASP A 127 5.18 11.45 -9.61
N ALA A 128 4.66 11.80 -8.43
CA ALA A 128 3.74 10.97 -7.66
C ALA A 128 2.48 10.65 -8.47
N LEU A 129 1.91 11.65 -9.13
CA LEU A 129 0.76 11.52 -10.00
C LEU A 129 1.05 10.57 -11.18
N GLN A 130 2.17 10.77 -11.87
CA GLN A 130 2.57 9.89 -12.97
C GLN A 130 2.74 8.43 -12.51
N ALA A 131 3.37 8.22 -11.35
CA ALA A 131 3.51 6.89 -10.76
C ALA A 131 2.15 6.28 -10.37
N LEU A 132 1.21 7.06 -9.84
CA LEU A 132 -0.15 6.62 -9.55
C LEU A 132 -0.91 6.20 -10.82
N VAL A 133 -0.77 6.95 -11.92
CA VAL A 133 -1.35 6.59 -13.23
C VAL A 133 -0.76 5.28 -13.75
N LYS A 134 0.55 5.06 -13.60
CA LYS A 134 1.19 3.77 -13.94
C LYS A 134 0.63 2.63 -13.07
N ALA A 135 0.49 2.85 -11.77
CA ALA A 135 -0.11 1.88 -10.86
C ALA A 135 -1.52 1.49 -11.33
N TRP A 136 -2.37 2.45 -11.67
CA TRP A 136 -3.70 2.18 -12.22
C TRP A 136 -3.63 1.41 -13.54
N THR A 137 -2.78 1.85 -14.47
CA THR A 137 -2.65 1.27 -15.82
C THR A 137 -2.35 -0.23 -15.78
N PHE A 138 -1.49 -0.67 -14.86
CA PHE A 138 -1.09 -2.08 -14.75
C PHE A 138 -2.02 -2.96 -13.92
N ALA A 139 -2.99 -2.40 -13.18
CA ALA A 139 -3.96 -3.18 -12.41
C ALA A 139 -5.32 -2.48 -12.29
N LYS A 140 -5.98 -2.26 -13.44
CA LYS A 140 -7.27 -1.58 -13.53
C LYS A 140 -8.43 -2.34 -12.88
N SER A 141 -8.33 -3.66 -12.76
CA SER A 141 -9.41 -4.54 -12.27
C SER A 141 -9.18 -5.11 -10.87
N GLU A 142 -8.11 -4.69 -10.18
CA GLU A 142 -7.79 -5.18 -8.84
C GLU A 142 -8.43 -4.31 -7.75
N GLY A 143 -9.61 -4.69 -7.26
CA GLY A 143 -10.37 -3.88 -6.30
C GLY A 143 -9.62 -3.52 -5.00
N TRP A 144 -8.71 -4.38 -4.56
CA TRP A 144 -7.89 -4.11 -3.37
C TRP A 144 -6.83 -3.02 -3.61
N LEU A 145 -6.30 -2.93 -4.83
CA LEU A 145 -5.41 -1.86 -5.25
C LEU A 145 -6.17 -0.58 -5.54
N ALA A 146 -7.34 -0.67 -6.17
CA ALA A 146 -8.20 0.48 -6.41
C ALA A 146 -8.53 1.22 -5.11
N ALA A 147 -8.88 0.50 -4.03
CA ALA A 147 -9.09 1.11 -2.72
C ALA A 147 -7.84 1.85 -2.18
N ARG A 148 -6.65 1.29 -2.39
CA ARG A 148 -5.39 1.90 -1.95
C ARG A 148 -4.99 3.10 -2.81
N ARG A 149 -5.21 3.03 -4.12
CA ARG A 149 -5.02 4.15 -5.05
C ARG A 149 -5.96 5.29 -4.71
N LEU A 150 -7.25 5.02 -4.46
CA LEU A 150 -8.20 6.03 -3.97
C LEU A 150 -7.75 6.68 -2.67
N ARG A 151 -7.31 5.89 -1.68
CA ARG A 151 -6.77 6.43 -0.42
C ARG A 151 -5.63 7.41 -0.66
N PHE A 152 -4.77 7.16 -1.66
CA PHE A 152 -3.68 8.07 -1.99
C PHE A 152 -4.16 9.27 -2.83
N GLY A 153 -4.84 9.03 -3.94
CA GLY A 153 -5.25 10.07 -4.88
C GLY A 153 -6.18 11.10 -4.24
N LEU A 154 -7.06 10.69 -3.34
CA LEU A 154 -7.92 11.63 -2.60
C LEU A 154 -7.14 12.47 -1.59
N ALA A 155 -6.04 11.95 -1.04
CA ALA A 155 -5.15 12.73 -0.18
C ALA A 155 -4.45 13.83 -1.00
N LEU A 156 -3.97 13.51 -2.20
CA LEU A 156 -3.38 14.50 -3.12
C LEU A 156 -4.39 15.59 -3.53
N VAL A 157 -5.62 15.21 -3.87
CA VAL A 157 -6.69 16.16 -4.24
C VAL A 157 -7.06 17.07 -3.07
N GLY A 158 -7.14 16.53 -1.85
CA GLY A 158 -7.47 17.29 -0.64
C GLY A 158 -6.48 18.41 -0.31
N GLU A 159 -5.26 18.35 -0.85
CA GLU A 159 -4.19 19.33 -0.68
C GLU A 159 -4.22 20.44 -1.75
N GLY A 160 -5.29 20.51 -2.57
CA GLY A 160 -5.52 21.59 -3.54
C GLY A 160 -5.07 21.28 -4.97
N GLN A 161 -4.71 20.03 -5.27
CA GLN A 161 -4.35 19.61 -6.63
C GLN A 161 -5.60 19.52 -7.53
N PRO A 162 -5.52 19.97 -8.81
CA PRO A 162 -6.65 19.90 -9.72
C PRO A 162 -7.04 18.45 -10.01
N VAL A 163 -8.32 18.15 -9.83
CA VAL A 163 -8.90 16.81 -9.99
C VAL A 163 -8.78 16.29 -11.42
N ASP A 164 -8.68 17.18 -12.41
CA ASP A 164 -8.82 16.86 -13.84
C ASP A 164 -7.88 15.76 -14.35
N MET A 165 -6.62 15.69 -13.88
CA MET A 165 -5.70 14.62 -14.30
C MET A 165 -5.99 13.26 -13.63
N LEU A 166 -6.58 13.29 -12.44
CA LEU A 166 -6.92 12.10 -11.67
C LEU A 166 -8.35 11.63 -11.86
N ASP A 167 -9.23 12.48 -12.39
CA ASP A 167 -10.67 12.24 -12.40
C ASP A 167 -11.03 10.91 -13.05
N THR A 168 -10.47 10.63 -14.24
CA THR A 168 -10.70 9.35 -14.91
C THR A 168 -10.18 8.15 -14.11
N VAL A 169 -8.99 8.28 -13.51
CA VAL A 169 -8.37 7.19 -12.73
C VAL A 169 -9.16 6.91 -11.45
N LEU A 170 -9.48 7.96 -10.69
CA LEU A 170 -10.17 7.84 -9.42
C LEU A 170 -11.64 7.47 -9.61
N THR A 171 -12.33 8.00 -10.62
CA THR A 171 -13.72 7.60 -10.94
C THR A 171 -13.78 6.12 -11.30
N ALA A 172 -12.85 5.62 -12.12
CA ALA A 172 -12.78 4.19 -12.43
C ALA A 172 -12.52 3.33 -11.17
N ASP A 173 -11.62 3.78 -10.29
CA ASP A 173 -11.37 3.09 -9.03
C ASP A 173 -12.58 3.15 -8.06
N VAL A 174 -13.34 4.26 -8.04
CA VAL A 174 -14.58 4.39 -7.25
C VAL A 174 -15.58 3.33 -7.70
N LEU A 175 -15.85 3.22 -9.00
CA LEU A 175 -16.78 2.24 -9.54
C LEU A 175 -16.35 0.80 -9.21
N LEU A 176 -15.06 0.49 -9.34
CA LEU A 176 -14.53 -0.83 -9.02
C LEU A 176 -14.64 -1.16 -7.51
N VAL A 177 -14.32 -0.20 -6.64
CA VAL A 177 -14.43 -0.37 -5.19
C VAL A 177 -15.89 -0.48 -4.76
N LEU A 178 -16.78 0.29 -5.36
CA LEU A 178 -18.22 0.26 -5.12
C LEU A 178 -18.82 -1.12 -5.43
N GLY A 179 -18.42 -1.72 -6.56
CA GLY A 179 -18.81 -3.09 -6.93
C GLY A 179 -18.17 -4.18 -6.06
N THR A 180 -17.12 -3.87 -5.29
CA THR A 180 -16.42 -4.83 -4.44
C THR A 180 -16.88 -4.73 -2.98
N SER A 181 -17.75 -5.65 -2.55
CA SER A 181 -18.35 -5.68 -1.19
C SER A 181 -17.34 -5.42 -0.05
N ARG A 182 -16.15 -6.03 -0.11
CA ARG A 182 -15.10 -5.87 0.92
C ARG A 182 -14.61 -4.41 1.07
N TYR A 183 -14.58 -3.64 -0.02
CA TYR A 183 -13.99 -2.31 -0.05
C TYR A 183 -15.02 -1.19 -0.10
N ARG A 184 -16.30 -1.49 -0.35
CA ARG A 184 -17.37 -0.46 -0.37
C ARG A 184 -17.48 0.33 0.94
N SER A 185 -17.28 -0.32 2.08
CA SER A 185 -17.31 0.33 3.40
C SER A 185 -16.23 1.41 3.57
N PHE A 186 -15.14 1.35 2.80
CA PHE A 186 -14.10 2.39 2.78
C PHE A 186 -14.60 3.67 2.06
N LEU A 187 -15.37 3.55 0.98
CA LEU A 187 -15.99 4.72 0.34
C LEU A 187 -16.99 5.41 1.27
N ALA A 188 -17.77 4.63 2.03
CA ALA A 188 -18.71 5.18 2.99
C ALA A 188 -17.99 5.97 4.10
N ASP A 189 -16.83 5.50 4.55
CA ASP A 189 -16.03 6.22 5.54
C ASP A 189 -15.45 7.53 4.97
N ILE A 190 -14.93 7.51 3.74
CA ILE A 190 -14.47 8.73 3.06
C ILE A 190 -15.62 9.74 2.93
N TYR A 191 -16.79 9.30 2.46
CA TYR A 191 -17.95 10.16 2.25
C TYR A 191 -18.39 10.86 3.55
N GLU A 192 -18.39 10.14 4.68
CA GLU A 192 -18.77 10.72 5.96
C GLU A 192 -17.66 11.62 6.53
N THR A 193 -16.38 11.25 6.40
CA THR A 193 -15.24 11.99 6.97
C THR A 193 -14.81 13.22 6.16
N ASN A 194 -15.10 13.28 4.86
CA ASN A 194 -14.63 14.35 3.98
C ASN A 194 -15.82 15.05 3.28
N PRO A 195 -16.48 16.03 3.93
CA PRO A 195 -17.61 16.75 3.36
C PRO A 195 -17.33 17.37 1.99
N ASN A 196 -16.11 17.87 1.78
CA ASN A 196 -15.68 18.51 0.54
C ASN A 196 -15.64 17.54 -0.66
N LEU A 197 -15.46 16.23 -0.41
CA LEU A 197 -15.40 15.21 -1.47
C LEU A 197 -16.76 14.63 -1.81
N ARG A 198 -17.84 14.97 -1.08
CA ARG A 198 -19.17 14.34 -1.25
C ARG A 198 -19.80 14.62 -2.61
N GLY A 199 -19.63 15.84 -3.13
CA GLY A 199 -20.11 16.22 -4.46
C GLY A 199 -19.44 15.35 -5.53
N TRP A 200 -18.11 15.43 -5.60
CA TRP A 200 -17.30 14.65 -6.52
C TRP A 200 -17.55 13.13 -6.41
N LEU A 201 -17.61 12.58 -5.20
CA LEU A 201 -17.92 11.15 -5.01
C LEU A 201 -19.29 10.77 -5.56
N SER A 202 -20.31 11.61 -5.32
CA SER A 202 -21.65 11.40 -5.88
C SER A 202 -21.61 11.39 -7.41
N ASP A 203 -20.88 12.33 -8.00
CA ASP A 203 -20.73 12.46 -9.45
C ASP A 203 -19.98 11.25 -10.04
N ALA A 204 -18.87 10.83 -9.42
CA ALA A 204 -18.09 9.64 -9.82
C ALA A 204 -18.91 8.33 -9.76
N MET A 205 -19.95 8.28 -8.94
CA MET A 205 -20.86 7.12 -8.83
C MET A 205 -22.06 7.19 -9.78
N THR A 206 -22.17 8.22 -10.62
CA THR A 206 -23.33 8.41 -11.51
C THR A 206 -23.55 7.21 -12.43
N GLU A 207 -22.48 6.61 -12.94
CA GLU A 207 -22.52 5.45 -13.85
C GLU A 207 -22.74 4.11 -13.13
N ALA A 208 -22.70 4.09 -11.79
CA ALA A 208 -22.93 2.86 -11.04
C ALA A 208 -24.38 2.37 -11.14
N SER A 209 -24.57 1.06 -10.99
CA SER A 209 -25.89 0.45 -10.97
C SER A 209 -26.71 0.90 -9.76
N ASP A 210 -28.04 0.90 -9.86
CA ASP A 210 -28.90 1.23 -8.71
C ASP A 210 -28.70 0.29 -7.52
N PHE A 211 -28.34 -0.97 -7.79
CA PHE A 211 -28.02 -1.93 -6.75
C PHE A 211 -26.79 -1.49 -5.95
N GLU A 212 -25.71 -1.12 -6.63
CA GLU A 212 -24.47 -0.63 -6.01
C GLU A 212 -24.70 0.68 -5.23
N LYS A 213 -25.43 1.63 -5.82
CA LYS A 213 -25.79 2.88 -5.15
C LYS A 213 -26.59 2.64 -3.87
N ARG A 214 -27.60 1.75 -3.89
CA ARG A 214 -28.38 1.38 -2.70
C ARG A 214 -27.51 0.78 -1.61
N ARG A 215 -26.63 -0.16 -1.97
CA ARG A 215 -25.69 -0.80 -1.02
C ARG A 215 -24.71 0.20 -0.40
N PHE A 216 -24.22 1.16 -1.17
CA PHE A 216 -23.38 2.22 -0.63
C PHE A 216 -24.15 3.12 0.35
N LEU A 217 -25.39 3.50 0.02
CA LEU A 217 -26.23 4.29 0.92
C LEU A 217 -26.57 3.54 2.23
N GLU A 218 -26.73 2.21 2.17
CA GLU A 218 -26.84 1.36 3.37
C GLU A 218 -25.59 1.51 4.25
N ASP A 219 -24.39 1.27 3.69
CA ASP A 219 -23.12 1.41 4.42
C ASP A 219 -22.94 2.82 5.02
N VAL A 220 -23.33 3.90 4.30
CA VAL A 220 -23.27 5.28 4.80
C VAL A 220 -24.20 5.49 5.99
N ARG A 221 -25.44 4.99 5.93
CA ARG A 221 -26.40 5.10 7.04
C ARG A 221 -25.90 4.37 8.28
N GLU A 222 -25.38 3.17 8.12
CA GLU A 222 -24.79 2.39 9.22
C GLU A 222 -23.65 3.16 9.90
N ARG A 223 -22.74 3.76 9.11
CA ARG A 223 -21.62 4.57 9.64
C ARG A 223 -22.12 5.80 10.40
N ARG A 224 -23.14 6.49 9.90
CA ARG A 224 -23.70 7.67 10.56
C ARG A 224 -24.36 7.30 11.89
N GLN A 225 -25.14 6.21 11.91
CA GLN A 225 -25.76 5.70 13.14
C GLN A 225 -24.71 5.32 14.19
N ALA A 226 -23.65 4.60 13.79
CA ALA A 226 -22.56 4.24 14.69
C ALA A 226 -21.87 5.47 15.32
N ARG A 227 -21.67 6.56 14.55
CA ARG A 227 -21.09 7.81 15.07
C ARG A 227 -21.99 8.49 16.11
N VAL A 228 -23.29 8.55 15.86
CA VAL A 228 -24.26 9.15 16.80
C VAL A 228 -24.25 8.39 18.12
N LEU A 229 -24.26 7.04 18.07
CA LEU A 229 -24.20 6.21 19.27
C LEU A 229 -22.90 6.44 20.07
N ASN A 230 -21.75 6.53 19.39
CA ASN A 230 -20.47 6.80 20.04
C ASN A 230 -20.42 8.19 20.69
N GLN A 231 -21.04 9.20 20.09
CA GLN A 231 -21.12 10.55 20.65
C GLN A 231 -22.01 10.62 21.89
N GLN A 232 -23.10 9.85 21.93
CA GLN A 232 -23.99 9.76 23.09
C GLN A 232 -23.36 8.98 24.26
N GLY A 233 -22.49 8.00 23.97
CA GLY A 233 -21.73 7.30 25.00
C GLY A 233 -20.71 8.21 25.69
N ALA A 234 -19.97 9.00 24.90
CA ALA A 234 -18.93 9.89 25.42
C ALA A 234 -19.45 11.08 26.25
N SER A 235 -20.74 11.41 26.18
CA SER A 235 -21.33 12.51 26.97
C SER A 235 -21.86 12.07 28.35
N ASN A 236 -21.91 10.76 28.62
CA ASN A 236 -22.43 10.20 29.87
C ASN A 236 -21.32 9.77 30.85
N ASP A 237 -20.06 9.89 30.43
CA ASP A 237 -18.86 9.69 31.26
C ASP A 237 -18.28 11.05 31.71
#